data_AF-A0AAD6WUM2-F1
#
_entry.id   AF-A0AAD6WUM2-F1
#
_cell.length_a   1.000
_cell.length_b   1.000
_cell.length_c   1.000
_cell.angle_alpha   90.00
_cell.angle_beta   90.00
_cell.angle_gamma   90.00
#
_symmetry.space_group_name_H-M   'P 1'
#
loop_
_entity.id
_entity.type
_entity.pdbx_description
1 polymer ?
#
loop_
_entity_poly.entity_id
_entity_poly.type
_entity_poly.pdbx_seq_one_letter_code
_entity_poly.pdbx_strand_id
1 'polypeptide(L)' 'LIYLSPYSPDFNPCEEGFSSLKAWVRRNRDDVLSEMEGRDDCDPIGMLWNGVHETMTPQNIKGWFRDSGYIA' A
#
# COMPACT_ATOMS: atom_id res chain seq x y z
N LEU A 1 21.32 8.76 1.51
CA LEU A 1 20.54 8.94 0.26
C LEU A 1 21.09 7.97 -0.77
N ILE A 2 20.22 7.17 -1.38
CA ILE A 2 20.57 6.29 -2.50
C ILE A 2 20.07 6.99 -3.78
N TYR A 3 20.91 7.07 -4.80
CA TYR A 3 20.51 7.64 -6.08
C TYR A 3 19.50 6.72 -6.77
N LEU A 4 18.37 7.27 -7.19
CA LEU A 4 17.36 6.59 -7.99
C LEU A 4 17.32 7.27 -9.36
N SER A 5 17.59 6.51 -10.42
CA SER A 5 17.48 7.03 -11.79
C SER A 5 16.03 7.41 -12.11
N PRO A 6 15.82 8.42 -12.99
CA PRO A 6 14.49 8.75 -13.48
C PRO A 6 13.77 7.53 -14.06
N TYR A 7 12.44 7.48 -13.91
CA TYR A 7 11.57 6.41 -14.43
C TYR A 7 11.98 4.99 -14.02
N SER A 8 12.51 4.84 -12.81
CA SER A 8 12.91 3.54 -12.26
C SER A 8 12.01 3.09 -11.11
N PRO A 9 10.68 2.91 -11.34
CA PRO A 9 9.75 2.50 -10.29
C PRO A 9 10.11 1.12 -9.72
N ASP A 10 10.72 0.24 -10.53
CA ASP A 10 11.14 -1.11 -10.13
C ASP A 10 12.22 -1.11 -9.04
N PHE A 11 12.97 0.00 -8.89
CA PHE A 11 13.95 0.17 -7.81
C PHE A 11 13.37 0.93 -6.61
N ASN A 12 12.06 1.15 -6.53
CA ASN A 12 11.42 1.79 -5.38
C ASN A 12 10.41 0.83 -4.73
N PRO A 13 10.71 0.25 -3.55
CA PRO A 13 9.83 -0.74 -2.91
C PRO A 13 8.47 -0.15 -2.49
N CYS A 14 8.35 1.18 -2.44
CA CYS A 14 7.09 1.85 -2.18
C CYS A 14 6.04 1.59 -3.27
N GLU A 15 6.46 1.37 -4.53
CA GLU A 15 5.55 1.09 -5.65
C GLU A 15 4.77 -0.21 -5.43
N GLU A 16 5.44 -1.26 -4.96
CA GLU A 16 4.81 -2.54 -4.59
C GLU A 16 3.89 -2.39 -3.37
N GLY A 17 4.29 -1.55 -2.40
CA GLY A 17 3.44 -1.18 -1.26
C GLY A 17 2.13 -0.53 -1.70
N PHE A 18 2.20 0.48 -2.58
CA PHE A 18 1.01 1.13 -3.14
C PHE A 18 0.19 0.18 -4.02
N SER A 19 0.84 -0.70 -4.80
CA SER A 19 0.17 -1.74 -5.57
C SER A 19 -0.64 -2.67 -4.66
N SER A 20 -0.04 -3.11 -3.55
CA SER A 20 -0.68 -3.97 -2.55
C SER A 20 -1.86 -3.28 -1.85
N LEU A 21 -1.71 -2.01 -1.46
CA LEU A 21 -2.81 -1.22 -0.88
C LEU A 21 -3.97 -1.07 -1.87
N LYS A 22 -3.69 -0.75 -3.14
CA LYS A 22 -4.73 -0.68 -4.19
C LYS A 22 -5.44 -2.03 -4.39
N ALA A 23 -4.70 -3.13 -4.32
CA ALA A 23 -5.29 -4.47 -4.40
C ALA A 23 -6.20 -4.76 -3.19
N TRP A 24 -5.81 -4.33 -1.99
CA TRP A 24 -6.66 -4.40 -0.80
C TRP A 24 -7.93 -3.56 -0.95
N VAL A 25 -7.83 -2.32 -1.41
CA VAL A 25 -9.00 -1.46 -1.68
C VAL A 25 -9.96 -2.13 -2.67
N ARG A 26 -9.43 -2.76 -3.72
CA ARG A 26 -10.26 -3.49 -4.70
C ARG A 26 -10.96 -4.72 -4.12
N ARG A 27 -10.35 -5.42 -3.16
CA ARG A 27 -10.95 -6.58 -2.49
C ARG A 27 -12.02 -6.17 -1.48
N ASN A 28 -11.83 -5.04 -0.81
CA ASN A 28 -12.76 -4.48 0.18
C ASN A 28 -13.63 -3.38 -0.42
N ARG A 29 -13.97 -3.50 -1.71
CA ARG A 29 -14.61 -2.43 -2.49
C ARG A 29 -15.88 -1.90 -1.83
N ASP A 30 -16.74 -2.79 -1.37
CA ASP A 30 -18.07 -2.41 -0.88
C ASP A 30 -17.98 -1.69 0.47
N ASP A 31 -17.09 -2.15 1.36
CA ASP A 31 -16.77 -1.47 2.62
C ASP A 31 -16.15 -0.09 2.34
N VAL A 32 -15.20 -0.01 1.41
CA VAL A 32 -14.57 1.25 0.98
C VAL A 32 -15.60 2.23 0.45
N LEU A 33 -16.54 1.79 -0.38
CA LEU A 33 -17.59 2.66 -0.89
C LEU A 33 -18.54 3.12 0.23
N SER A 34 -18.87 2.25 1.18
CA SER A 34 -19.72 2.61 2.32
C SER A 34 -19.09 3.68 3.22
N GLU A 35 -17.79 3.56 3.49
CA GLU A 35 -17.01 4.56 4.25
C GLU A 35 -16.87 5.91 3.51
N MET A 36 -17.13 5.95 2.20
CA MET A 36 -17.07 7.17 1.39
C MET A 36 -18.44 7.86 1.23
N GLU A 37 -19.51 7.35 1.85
CA GLU A 37 -20.85 7.94 1.74
C GLU A 37 -21.02 9.25 2.52
N GLY A 38 -20.09 9.58 3.42
CA GLY A 38 -20.09 10.86 4.16
C GLY A 38 -21.13 10.93 5.27
N ARG A 39 -21.51 9.79 5.84
CA ARG A 39 -22.33 9.72 7.06
C ARG A 39 -21.49 10.07 8.29
N ASP A 40 -22.15 10.43 9.39
CA ASP A 40 -21.48 10.82 10.63
C ASP A 40 -20.64 9.69 11.25
N ASP A 41 -20.94 8.43 10.90
CA ASP A 41 -20.24 7.23 11.39
C ASP A 41 -19.11 6.73 10.48
N CYS A 42 -18.87 7.38 9.34
CA CYS A 42 -17.80 7.00 8.42
C CYS A 42 -16.42 7.45 8.91
N ASP A 43 -15.42 6.58 8.75
CA ASP A 43 -14.00 6.89 8.96
C ASP A 43 -13.13 6.37 7.78
N PRO A 44 -13.16 7.05 6.62
CA PRO A 44 -12.40 6.64 5.45
C PRO A 44 -10.88 6.67 5.68
N ILE A 45 -10.39 7.50 6.61
CA ILE A 45 -8.96 7.59 6.93
C ILE A 45 -8.53 6.40 7.79
N GLY A 46 -9.29 6.07 8.84
CA GLY A 46 -9.05 4.89 9.66
C GLY A 46 -9.10 3.59 8.84
N MET A 47 -10.06 3.47 7.92
CA MET A 47 -10.12 2.35 6.99
C MET A 47 -8.86 2.24 6.10
N LEU A 48 -8.35 3.35 5.56
CA LEU A 48 -7.11 3.33 4.79
C LEU A 48 -5.91 2.88 5.63
N TRP A 49 -5.86 3.29 6.91
CA TRP A 49 -4.85 2.80 7.85
C TRP A 49 -4.96 1.29 8.10
N ASN A 50 -6.17 0.74 8.20
CA ASN A 50 -6.36 -0.72 8.26
C ASN A 50 -5.77 -1.41 7.02
N GLY A 51 -6.07 -0.89 5.83
CA GLY A 51 -5.48 -1.39 4.58
C GLY A 51 -3.95 -1.33 4.56
N VAL A 52 -3.35 -0.26 5.07
CA VAL A 52 -1.90 -0.15 5.24
C VAL A 52 -1.37 -1.21 6.21
N HIS A 53 -1.98 -1.37 7.38
CA HIS A 53 -1.52 -2.33 8.38
C HIS A 53 -1.65 -3.79 7.92
N GLU A 54 -2.69 -4.13 7.16
CA GLU A 54 -2.89 -5.47 6.62
C GLU A 54 -1.96 -5.79 5.43
N THR A 55 -1.60 -4.79 4.62
CA THR A 55 -0.80 -5.01 3.41
C THR A 55 0.69 -4.80 3.62
N MET A 56 1.09 -3.81 4.42
CA MET A 56 2.49 -3.43 4.66
C MET A 56 3.05 -4.15 5.89
N THR A 57 2.91 -5.48 5.91
CA THR A 57 3.51 -6.31 6.95
C THR A 57 5.04 -6.32 6.83
N PRO A 58 5.79 -6.57 7.92
CA PRO A 58 7.25 -6.68 7.86
C PRO A 58 7.75 -7.70 6.82
N GLN A 59 7.00 -8.79 6.63
CA GLN A 59 7.29 -9.84 5.66
C GLN A 59 7.15 -9.32 4.22
N ASN A 60 6.05 -8.62 3.92
CA ASN A 60 5.83 -8.04 2.59
C ASN A 60 6.84 -6.94 2.30
N ILE A 61 7.07 -6.03 3.26
CA ILE A 61 8.07 -4.96 3.13
C ILE A 61 9.44 -5.56 2.83
N LYS A 62 9.85 -6.59 3.56
CA LYS A 62 11.12 -7.28 3.28
C LYS A 62 11.14 -7.85 1.85
N GLY A 63 10.05 -8.45 1.39
CA GLY A 63 9.91 -8.92 0.01
C GLY A 63 10.15 -7.81 -1.01
N TRP A 64 9.48 -6.67 -0.86
CA TRP A 64 9.60 -5.54 -1.79
C TRP A 64 11.02 -4.94 -1.82
N PHE A 65 11.68 -4.84 -0.67
CA PHE A 65 13.08 -4.41 -0.63
C PHE A 65 14.02 -5.39 -1.36
N ARG A 66 13.74 -6.70 -1.33
CA ARG A 66 14.51 -7.70 -2.07
C ARG A 66 14.23 -7.59 -3.58
N ASP A 67 12.97 -7.43 -3.95
CA ASP A 67 12.55 -7.37 -5.34
C ASP A 67 13.06 -6.08 -6.02
N SER A 68 13.19 -4.98 -5.27
CA SER A 68 13.90 -3.76 -5.67
C SER A 68 15.44 -3.84 -5.60
N GLY A 69 16.02 -4.97 -5.18
CA GLY A 69 17.47 -5.21 -5.18
C GLY A 69 18.26 -4.61 -4.01
N TYR A 70 17.59 -4.19 -2.92
CA TYR A 70 18.26 -3.61 -1.75
C TYR A 70 18.76 -4.65 -0.74
N ILE A 71 18.23 -5.86 -0.78
CA ILE A 71 18.62 -6.97 0.08
C ILE A 71 18.70 -8.28 -0.72
N ALA A 72 19.58 -9.19 -0.30
CA ALA A 72 19.73 -10.53 -0.87
C ALA A 72 18.77 -11.55 -0.23
#